data_AF-A0A369RUY4-F1
#
_entry.id   AF-A0A369RUY4-F1
#
_cell.length_a   1.000
_cell.length_b   1.000
_cell.length_c   1.000
_cell.angle_alpha   90.00
_cell.angle_beta   90.00
_cell.angle_gamma   90.00
#
_symmetry.space_group_name_H-M   'P 1'
#
loop_
_entity.id
_entity.type
_entity.pdbx_description
1 polymer ?
#
loop_
_entity_poly.entity_id
_entity_poly.type
_entity_poly.pdbx_seq_one_letter_code
_entity_poly.pdbx_strand_id
1 'polypeptide(L)'
;MANLTAQRNIRSSSIAKSFMHVISILEFCLCILFNMLVVLFFLRKGRRRLSSTQFLIVAVSVTDMFYTCSGVAAALITGIFSETSESAFSVINPIICQLMITFQFILIEASVLTRFLLSMARYAVITRNIKTINTGTMQKLLTFPIIKWMLFMVWTGSILVITIPKWLPPNSIFQQQNKTVLISCSILSSSKLSSDEKFYNFILSILTIVVPSLFILNNYVLILKHLSSSARRVSSYNGGHLAVAYAKLIMNQNRRTSINAIEKQMLRIYTLKRRRSQQRQLATTVMILSSTLIISYYPIVIINIAANFTTVSVSSLYVQVVLSISYLISIVAPMLLLVRNRKLQSYVKSWFKTNSVSPIDQ
;
A
#
# COMPACT_ATOMS: atom_id res chain seq x y z
N MET A 1 -32.05 32.69 -24.00
CA MET A 1 -31.65 32.05 -22.72
C MET A 1 -30.81 30.77 -22.89
N ALA A 2 -31.06 29.91 -23.89
CA ALA A 2 -30.30 28.67 -24.12
C ALA A 2 -28.77 28.87 -24.32
N ASN A 3 -28.35 30.00 -24.88
CA ASN A 3 -26.93 30.28 -25.15
C ASN A 3 -26.13 30.62 -23.86
N LEU A 4 -26.77 31.26 -22.88
CA LEU A 4 -26.15 31.60 -21.59
C LEU A 4 -25.97 30.36 -20.70
N THR A 5 -26.92 29.42 -20.73
CA THR A 5 -26.81 28.14 -20.02
C THR A 5 -25.71 27.26 -20.61
N ALA A 6 -25.57 27.23 -21.94
CA ALA A 6 -24.48 26.49 -22.60
C ALA A 6 -23.11 27.07 -22.25
N GLN A 7 -22.95 28.39 -22.32
CA GLN A 7 -21.68 29.06 -21.99
C GLN A 7 -21.30 28.91 -20.51
N ARG A 8 -22.28 28.94 -19.59
CA ARG A 8 -22.06 28.69 -18.16
C ARG A 8 -21.59 27.26 -17.90
N ASN A 9 -22.18 26.27 -18.57
CA ASN A 9 -21.80 24.85 -18.44
C ASN A 9 -20.38 24.58 -18.96
N ILE A 10 -19.97 25.23 -20.06
CA ILE A 10 -18.60 25.14 -20.58
C ILE A 10 -17.61 25.70 -19.55
N ARG A 11 -17.89 26.88 -18.99
CA ARG A 11 -17.00 27.54 -18.01
C ARG A 11 -16.88 26.74 -16.71
N SER A 12 -17.98 26.19 -16.19
CA SER A 12 -17.92 25.34 -14.98
C SER A 12 -17.13 24.05 -15.21
N SER A 13 -17.23 23.45 -16.41
CA SER A 13 -16.47 22.25 -16.75
C SER A 13 -14.97 22.50 -16.85
N SER A 14 -14.56 23.66 -17.37
CA SER A 14 -13.16 24.05 -17.47
C SER A 14 -12.54 24.28 -16.08
N ILE A 15 -13.23 25.01 -15.20
CA ILE A 15 -12.75 25.26 -13.83
C ILE A 15 -12.56 23.95 -13.06
N ALA A 16 -13.52 23.01 -13.17
CA ALA A 16 -13.42 21.71 -12.51
C ALA A 16 -12.22 20.90 -13.01
N LYS A 17 -11.94 20.92 -14.32
CA LYS A 17 -10.77 20.25 -14.89
C LYS A 17 -9.47 20.85 -14.38
N SER A 18 -9.31 22.17 -14.43
CA SER A 18 -8.10 22.85 -13.94
C SER A 18 -7.86 22.58 -12.45
N PHE A 19 -8.93 22.56 -11.64
CA PHE A 19 -8.83 22.23 -10.22
C PHE A 19 -8.32 20.79 -9.99
N MET A 20 -8.82 19.82 -10.75
CA MET A 20 -8.32 18.44 -10.69
C MET A 20 -6.83 18.34 -11.07
N HIS A 21 -6.35 19.15 -12.02
CA HIS A 21 -4.93 19.16 -12.39
C HIS A 21 -4.06 19.67 -11.25
N VAL A 22 -4.47 20.76 -10.59
CA VAL A 22 -3.75 21.29 -9.43
C VAL A 22 -3.68 20.25 -8.31
N ILE A 23 -4.78 19.53 -8.05
CA ILE A 23 -4.78 18.43 -7.08
C ILE A 23 -3.80 17.34 -7.48
N SER A 24 -3.81 16.89 -8.74
CA SER A 24 -2.88 15.85 -9.21
C SER A 24 -1.41 16.28 -9.11
N ILE A 25 -1.08 17.54 -9.43
CA ILE A 25 0.28 18.08 -9.27
C ILE A 25 0.68 18.08 -7.79
N LEU A 26 -0.22 18.50 -6.90
CA LEU A 26 0.04 18.50 -5.46
C LEU A 26 0.25 17.06 -4.94
N GLU A 27 -0.58 16.11 -5.35
CA GLU A 27 -0.43 14.68 -5.06
C GLU A 27 0.95 14.18 -5.48
N PHE A 28 1.41 14.54 -6.69
CA PHE A 28 2.73 14.15 -7.19
C PHE A 28 3.88 14.73 -6.36
N CYS A 29 3.84 16.02 -6.06
CA CYS A 29 4.86 16.67 -5.23
C CYS A 29 4.94 16.06 -3.84
N LEU A 30 3.79 15.83 -3.18
CA LEU A 30 3.74 15.19 -1.88
C LEU A 30 4.22 13.75 -1.95
N CYS A 31 3.80 12.99 -2.97
CA CYS A 31 4.19 11.61 -3.16
C CYS A 31 5.70 11.46 -3.25
N ILE A 32 6.35 12.22 -4.14
CA ILE A 32 7.79 12.17 -4.33
C ILE A 32 8.49 12.54 -3.03
N LEU A 33 8.09 13.64 -2.39
CA LEU A 33 8.75 14.11 -1.18
C LEU A 33 8.67 13.07 -0.06
N PHE A 34 7.49 12.54 0.24
CA PHE A 34 7.32 11.61 1.35
C PHE A 34 7.88 10.21 1.08
N ASN A 35 7.66 9.65 -0.12
CA ASN A 35 8.19 8.34 -0.44
C ASN A 35 9.72 8.35 -0.56
N MET A 36 10.31 9.39 -1.15
CA MET A 36 11.77 9.54 -1.18
C MET A 36 12.35 9.68 0.22
N LEU A 37 11.72 10.44 1.12
CA LEU A 37 12.17 10.52 2.52
C LEU A 37 12.18 9.15 3.20
N VAL A 38 11.16 8.31 2.97
CA VAL A 38 11.12 6.94 3.51
C VAL A 38 12.24 6.09 2.94
N VAL A 39 12.45 6.12 1.62
CA VAL A 39 13.49 5.34 0.93
C VAL A 39 14.88 5.78 1.39
N LEU A 40 15.18 7.08 1.34
CA LEU A 40 16.45 7.66 1.79
C LEU A 40 16.72 7.35 3.26
N PHE A 41 15.69 7.38 4.11
CA PHE A 41 15.81 6.99 5.52
C PHE A 41 16.32 5.55 5.67
N PHE A 42 15.73 4.60 4.96
CA PHE A 42 16.11 3.19 5.06
C PHE A 42 17.45 2.89 4.41
N LEU A 43 17.81 3.60 3.33
CA LEU A 43 19.12 3.48 2.67
C LEU A 43 20.25 4.05 3.54
N ARG A 44 20.05 5.19 4.21
CA ARG A 44 21.07 5.87 5.04
C ARG A 44 21.36 5.17 6.36
N LYS A 45 20.41 4.39 6.90
CA LYS A 45 20.58 3.65 8.17
C LYS A 45 21.66 2.55 8.12
N GLY A 46 22.30 2.37 6.97
CA GLY A 46 23.45 1.49 6.79
C GLY A 46 23.02 0.12 6.30
N ARG A 47 23.65 -0.34 5.22
CA ARG A 47 23.43 -1.64 4.54
C ARG A 47 23.49 -2.87 5.45
N ARG A 48 23.93 -2.75 6.71
CA ARG A 48 24.38 -3.88 7.53
C ARG A 48 23.32 -4.57 8.39
N ARG A 49 22.03 -4.15 8.48
CA ARG A 49 20.98 -4.93 9.20
C ARG A 49 19.54 -4.40 9.02
N LEU A 50 19.06 -4.24 7.78
CA LEU A 50 17.61 -4.07 7.58
C LEU A 50 16.89 -5.40 7.90
N SER A 51 15.88 -5.34 8.78
CA SER A 51 15.01 -6.50 9.00
C SER A 51 14.15 -6.78 7.76
N SER A 52 13.73 -8.02 7.54
CA SER A 52 12.91 -8.41 6.39
C SER A 52 11.66 -7.56 6.22
N THR A 53 11.06 -7.13 7.34
CA THR A 53 9.91 -6.23 7.27
C THR A 53 10.27 -4.82 6.83
N GLN A 54 11.41 -4.29 7.27
CA GLN A 54 11.81 -2.96 6.81
C GLN A 54 12.04 -2.97 5.30
N PHE A 55 12.59 -4.06 4.76
CA PHE A 55 12.70 -4.26 3.32
C PHE A 55 11.32 -4.26 2.62
N LEU A 56 10.35 -5.01 3.15
CA LEU A 56 8.99 -5.03 2.59
C LEU A 56 8.29 -3.66 2.69
N ILE A 57 8.52 -2.89 3.75
CA ILE A 57 7.97 -1.53 3.89
C ILE A 57 8.58 -0.59 2.84
N VAL A 58 9.89 -0.69 2.61
CA VAL A 58 10.57 0.06 1.54
C VAL A 58 10.00 -0.34 0.18
N ALA A 59 9.84 -1.63 -0.08
CA ALA A 59 9.27 -2.14 -1.32
C ALA A 59 7.86 -1.57 -1.58
N VAL A 60 6.96 -1.61 -0.57
CA VAL A 60 5.63 -0.97 -0.66
C VAL A 60 5.75 0.52 -0.98
N SER A 61 6.64 1.24 -0.31
CA SER A 61 6.78 2.69 -0.49
C SER A 61 7.29 3.03 -1.90
N VAL A 62 8.21 2.22 -2.43
CA VAL A 62 8.74 2.37 -3.80
C VAL A 62 7.65 2.07 -4.83
N THR A 63 6.89 0.98 -4.66
CA THR A 63 5.79 0.64 -5.59
C THR A 63 4.68 1.69 -5.56
N ASP A 64 4.30 2.17 -4.37
CA ASP A 64 3.27 3.19 -4.18
C ASP A 64 3.72 4.54 -4.77
N MET A 65 5.03 4.85 -4.71
CA MET A 65 5.63 6.01 -5.37
C MET A 65 5.51 5.90 -6.89
N PHE A 66 5.96 4.80 -7.49
CA PHE A 66 5.87 4.61 -8.94
C PHE A 66 4.41 4.58 -9.41
N TYR A 67 3.50 4.01 -8.62
CA TYR A 67 2.07 3.96 -8.94
C TYR A 67 1.47 5.36 -9.01
N THR A 68 1.74 6.18 -7.99
CA THR A 68 1.26 7.56 -7.95
C THR A 68 1.91 8.42 -9.03
N CYS A 69 3.23 8.28 -9.26
CA CYS A 69 3.94 9.02 -10.30
C CYS A 69 3.40 8.70 -11.71
N SER A 70 3.19 7.42 -12.01
CA SER A 70 2.62 7.00 -13.29
C SER A 70 1.14 7.37 -13.43
N GLY A 71 0.38 7.34 -12.34
CA GLY A 71 -1.00 7.81 -12.26
C GLY A 71 -1.15 9.29 -12.57
N VAL A 72 -0.38 10.13 -11.87
CA VAL A 72 -0.39 11.58 -12.10
C VAL A 72 0.16 11.92 -13.48
N ALA A 73 1.21 11.24 -13.96
CA ALA A 73 1.70 11.43 -15.32
C ALA A 73 0.59 11.14 -16.35
N ALA A 74 -0.18 10.07 -16.18
CA ALA A 74 -1.33 9.77 -17.04
C ALA A 74 -2.40 10.86 -16.97
N ALA A 75 -2.73 11.34 -15.76
CA ALA A 75 -3.72 12.40 -15.56
C ALA A 75 -3.28 13.73 -16.20
N LEU A 76 -2.00 14.10 -16.08
CA LEU A 76 -1.44 15.32 -16.68
C LEU A 76 -1.40 15.23 -18.20
N ILE A 77 -0.94 14.12 -18.75
CA ILE A 77 -0.94 13.89 -20.20
C ILE A 77 -2.38 13.98 -20.71
N THR A 78 -3.31 13.18 -20.19
CA THR A 78 -4.71 13.22 -20.63
C THR A 78 -5.35 14.60 -20.46
N GLY A 79 -4.99 15.33 -19.41
CA GLY A 79 -5.40 16.69 -19.14
C GLY A 79 -4.95 17.72 -20.18
N ILE A 80 -3.63 17.85 -20.36
CA ILE A 80 -3.00 18.78 -21.32
C ILE A 80 -3.49 18.53 -22.74
N PHE A 81 -3.57 17.24 -23.14
CA PHE A 81 -4.02 16.86 -24.47
C PHE A 81 -5.53 17.05 -24.67
N SER A 82 -6.33 17.09 -23.60
CA SER A 82 -7.77 17.38 -23.70
C SER A 82 -8.08 18.87 -23.96
N GLU A 83 -7.15 19.78 -23.63
CA GLU A 83 -7.32 21.23 -23.81
C GLU A 83 -6.75 21.73 -25.15
N THR A 84 -5.75 21.04 -25.70
CA THR A 84 -4.94 21.52 -26.84
C THR A 84 -5.46 21.13 -28.23
N SER A 85 -6.77 20.95 -28.40
CA SER A 85 -7.50 20.54 -29.62
C SER A 85 -7.55 19.02 -29.91
N GLU A 86 -8.66 18.57 -30.51
CA GLU A 86 -8.98 17.16 -30.77
C GLU A 86 -7.92 16.40 -31.58
N SER A 87 -7.07 17.10 -32.35
CA SER A 87 -5.98 16.50 -33.12
C SER A 87 -4.76 16.13 -32.29
N ALA A 88 -4.59 16.67 -31.08
CA ALA A 88 -3.43 16.33 -30.24
C ALA A 88 -3.62 14.97 -29.54
N PHE A 89 -4.86 14.55 -29.30
CA PHE A 89 -5.15 13.25 -28.68
C PHE A 89 -4.90 12.06 -29.61
N SER A 90 -4.98 12.25 -30.94
CA SER A 90 -4.58 11.21 -31.91
C SER A 90 -3.07 10.97 -31.93
N VAL A 91 -2.27 11.82 -31.27
CA VAL A 91 -0.81 11.72 -31.23
C VAL A 91 -0.32 10.86 -30.07
N ILE A 92 -1.10 10.69 -28.99
CA ILE A 92 -0.74 9.69 -27.98
C ILE A 92 -0.90 8.31 -28.62
N ASN A 93 0.23 7.75 -29.01
CA ASN A 93 0.31 6.41 -29.58
C ASN A 93 -0.45 5.45 -28.64
N PRO A 94 -1.49 4.74 -29.13
CA PRO A 94 -2.26 3.78 -28.32
C PRO A 94 -1.37 2.78 -27.56
N ILE A 95 -0.19 2.49 -28.10
CA ILE A 95 0.84 1.66 -27.46
C ILE A 95 1.32 2.30 -26.15
N ILE A 96 1.60 3.61 -26.13
CA ILE A 96 2.05 4.32 -24.90
C ILE A 96 0.96 4.26 -23.83
N CYS A 97 -0.28 4.53 -24.23
CA CYS A 97 -1.45 4.44 -23.35
C CYS A 97 -1.56 3.06 -22.70
N GLN A 98 -1.43 1.99 -23.50
CA GLN A 98 -1.47 0.61 -23.04
C GLN A 98 -0.29 0.27 -22.12
N LEU A 99 0.94 0.68 -22.48
CA LEU A 99 2.12 0.47 -21.65
C LEU A 99 1.97 1.15 -20.29
N MET A 100 1.41 2.37 -20.24
CA MET A 100 1.14 3.07 -18.98
C MET A 100 0.10 2.36 -18.12
N ILE A 101 -1.02 1.93 -18.71
CA ILE A 101 -2.07 1.18 -18.00
C ILE A 101 -1.50 -0.14 -17.45
N THR A 102 -0.75 -0.87 -18.29
CA THR A 102 -0.11 -2.13 -17.91
C THR A 102 0.87 -1.93 -16.77
N PHE A 103 1.71 -0.90 -16.86
CA PHE A 103 2.66 -0.55 -15.82
C PHE A 103 1.97 -0.21 -14.51
N GLN A 104 0.90 0.59 -14.53
CA GLN A 104 0.12 0.88 -13.33
C GLN A 104 -0.52 -0.37 -12.74
N PHE A 105 -1.05 -1.27 -13.57
CA PHE A 105 -1.63 -2.53 -13.10
C PHE A 105 -0.59 -3.42 -12.41
N ILE A 106 0.58 -3.58 -13.04
CA ILE A 106 1.74 -4.29 -12.47
C ILE A 106 2.11 -3.68 -11.11
N LEU A 107 2.09 -2.36 -10.97
CA LEU A 107 2.40 -1.67 -9.72
C LEU A 107 1.34 -1.86 -8.62
N ILE A 108 0.05 -1.91 -8.98
CA ILE A 108 -1.04 -2.23 -8.03
C ILE A 108 -0.84 -3.65 -7.49
N GLU A 109 -0.65 -4.61 -8.40
CA GLU A 109 -0.45 -6.01 -8.05
C GLU A 109 0.78 -6.20 -7.17
N ALA A 110 1.90 -5.58 -7.56
CA ALA A 110 3.10 -5.44 -6.78
C ALA A 110 2.77 -4.92 -5.35
N SER A 111 2.11 -3.77 -5.23
CA SER A 111 1.77 -3.21 -3.91
C SER A 111 0.93 -4.17 -3.06
N VAL A 112 -0.13 -4.77 -3.63
CA VAL A 112 -1.01 -5.71 -2.93
C VAL A 112 -0.25 -6.96 -2.47
N LEU A 113 0.59 -7.53 -3.34
CA LEU A 113 1.38 -8.70 -3.00
C LEU A 113 2.42 -8.40 -1.91
N THR A 114 3.08 -7.24 -1.96
CA THR A 114 4.04 -6.87 -0.89
C THR A 114 3.29 -6.77 0.45
N ARG A 115 2.11 -6.16 0.47
CA ARG A 115 1.27 -6.02 1.67
C ARG A 115 0.79 -7.37 2.19
N PHE A 116 0.43 -8.29 1.29
CA PHE A 116 0.09 -9.68 1.64
C PHE A 116 1.26 -10.41 2.31
N LEU A 117 2.45 -10.38 1.69
CA LEU A 117 3.65 -11.01 2.25
C LEU A 117 4.06 -10.39 3.58
N LEU A 118 3.90 -9.08 3.71
CA LEU A 118 4.14 -8.36 4.95
C LEU A 118 3.17 -8.81 6.05
N SER A 119 1.88 -8.96 5.75
CA SER A 119 0.89 -9.52 6.66
C SER A 119 1.26 -10.94 7.11
N MET A 120 1.61 -11.82 6.17
CA MET A 120 2.04 -13.20 6.46
C MET A 120 3.30 -13.24 7.32
N ALA A 121 4.31 -12.41 7.00
CA ALA A 121 5.53 -12.32 7.79
C ALA A 121 5.25 -11.86 9.22
N ARG A 122 4.34 -10.90 9.41
CA ARG A 122 3.93 -10.45 10.74
C ARG A 122 3.14 -11.50 11.49
N TYR A 123 2.21 -12.18 10.83
CA TYR A 123 1.48 -13.29 11.41
C TYR A 123 2.43 -14.39 11.90
N ALA A 124 3.40 -14.80 11.08
CA ALA A 124 4.39 -15.82 11.44
C ALA A 124 5.27 -15.40 12.63
N VAL A 125 5.73 -14.14 12.66
CA VAL A 125 6.56 -13.62 13.77
C VAL A 125 5.78 -13.54 15.09
N ILE A 126 4.48 -13.27 15.04
CA ILE A 126 3.64 -13.14 16.23
C ILE A 126 3.22 -14.51 16.77
N THR A 127 2.87 -15.45 15.88
CA THR A 127 2.36 -16.77 16.26
C THR A 127 3.46 -17.78 16.58
N ARG A 128 4.62 -17.73 15.91
CA ARG A 128 5.72 -18.65 16.21
C ARG A 128 6.47 -18.20 17.46
N ASN A 129 6.60 -19.10 18.43
CA ASN A 129 7.41 -18.88 19.62
C ASN A 129 8.88 -18.63 19.22
N ILE A 130 9.41 -17.45 19.59
CA ILE A 130 10.75 -16.94 19.26
C ILE A 130 11.90 -17.93 19.53
N LYS A 131 11.69 -18.97 20.37
CA LYS A 131 12.70 -19.99 20.68
C LYS A 131 13.14 -20.82 19.46
N THR A 132 12.36 -20.91 18.39
CA THR A 132 12.69 -21.71 17.20
C THR A 132 13.17 -20.90 16.00
N ILE A 133 13.29 -19.58 16.11
CA ILE A 133 13.86 -18.76 15.02
C ILE A 133 15.37 -18.74 15.18
N ASN A 134 16.03 -19.83 14.79
CA ASN A 134 17.47 -19.81 14.54
C ASN A 134 17.74 -18.74 13.46
N THR A 135 18.70 -17.86 13.75
CA THR A 135 19.04 -16.67 12.96
C THR A 135 19.37 -16.97 11.49
N GLY A 136 19.80 -18.20 11.16
CA GLY A 136 20.06 -18.65 9.78
C GLY A 136 18.80 -18.87 8.92
N THR A 137 17.62 -19.11 9.51
CA THR A 137 16.38 -19.39 8.74
C THR A 137 15.71 -18.12 8.21
N MET A 138 16.01 -16.95 8.79
CA MET A 138 15.45 -15.65 8.38
C MET A 138 15.95 -15.19 7.00
N GLN A 139 17.17 -15.58 6.61
CA GLN A 139 17.73 -15.27 5.29
C GLN A 139 17.04 -16.08 4.19
N LYS A 140 16.77 -17.38 4.43
CA LYS A 140 15.95 -18.23 3.54
C LYS A 140 14.51 -17.72 3.44
N LEU A 141 13.98 -17.13 4.51
CA LEU A 141 12.66 -16.49 4.52
C LEU A 141 12.61 -15.17 3.71
N LEU A 142 13.76 -14.62 3.32
CA LEU A 142 13.92 -13.35 2.61
C LEU A 142 14.17 -13.53 1.10
N THR A 143 14.94 -14.54 0.70
CA THR A 143 15.11 -14.92 -0.72
C THR A 143 13.82 -15.49 -1.30
N PHE A 144 13.03 -16.20 -0.50
CA PHE A 144 11.77 -16.81 -0.94
C PHE A 144 10.70 -15.80 -1.41
N PRO A 145 10.42 -14.68 -0.71
CA PRO A 145 9.46 -13.69 -1.18
C PRO A 145 9.96 -12.91 -2.40
N ILE A 146 11.27 -12.65 -2.55
CA ILE A 146 11.81 -11.95 -3.74
C ILE A 146 11.72 -12.84 -4.99
N ILE A 147 12.08 -14.12 -4.87
CA ILE A 147 11.97 -15.09 -5.98
C ILE A 147 10.50 -15.36 -6.31
N LYS A 148 9.62 -15.48 -5.31
CA LYS A 148 8.17 -15.57 -5.54
C LYS A 148 7.61 -14.29 -6.16
N TRP A 149 8.15 -13.13 -5.81
CA TRP A 149 7.83 -11.85 -6.45
C TRP A 149 8.15 -11.85 -7.92
N MET A 150 9.39 -12.21 -8.26
CA MET A 150 9.86 -12.26 -9.63
C MET A 150 9.03 -13.28 -10.44
N LEU A 151 8.79 -14.47 -9.88
CA LEU A 151 7.98 -15.50 -10.55
C LEU A 151 6.51 -15.10 -10.70
N PHE A 152 5.92 -14.45 -9.69
CA PHE A 152 4.53 -14.02 -9.75
C PHE A 152 4.34 -12.85 -10.71
N MET A 153 5.23 -11.85 -10.68
CA MET A 153 5.22 -10.70 -11.59
C MET A 153 5.53 -11.12 -13.03
N VAL A 154 6.41 -12.10 -13.23
CA VAL A 154 6.64 -12.69 -14.55
C VAL A 154 5.42 -13.47 -15.00
N TRP A 155 4.75 -14.22 -14.11
CA TRP A 155 3.55 -14.98 -14.46
C TRP A 155 2.37 -14.05 -14.81
N THR A 156 2.07 -13.06 -13.98
CA THR A 156 0.98 -12.11 -14.23
C THR A 156 1.31 -11.11 -15.34
N GLY A 157 2.56 -10.66 -15.43
CA GLY A 157 3.08 -9.90 -16.55
C GLY A 157 2.99 -10.66 -17.87
N SER A 158 3.27 -11.97 -17.88
CA SER A 158 3.10 -12.81 -19.07
C SER A 158 1.63 -12.94 -19.48
N ILE A 159 0.72 -13.07 -18.51
CA ILE A 159 -0.72 -13.13 -18.77
C ILE A 159 -1.25 -11.78 -19.29
N LEU A 160 -0.77 -10.66 -18.74
CA LEU A 160 -1.08 -9.31 -19.22
C LEU A 160 -0.55 -9.09 -20.64
N VAL A 161 0.69 -9.48 -20.93
CA VAL A 161 1.28 -9.40 -22.28
C VAL A 161 0.51 -10.24 -23.31
N ILE A 162 -0.06 -11.38 -22.90
CA ILE A 162 -0.90 -12.21 -23.78
C ILE A 162 -2.30 -11.59 -24.00
N THR A 163 -2.81 -10.81 -23.05
CA THR A 163 -4.15 -10.21 -23.13
C THR A 163 -4.17 -8.84 -23.81
N ILE A 164 -3.06 -8.07 -23.77
CA ILE A 164 -2.93 -6.75 -24.42
C ILE A 164 -3.21 -6.78 -25.94
N PRO A 165 -2.74 -7.77 -26.74
CA PRO A 165 -3.04 -7.84 -28.16
C PRO A 165 -4.54 -8.00 -28.48
N LYS A 166 -5.34 -8.54 -27.55
CA LYS A 166 -6.81 -8.66 -27.71
C LYS A 166 -7.54 -7.34 -27.48
N TRP A 167 -6.92 -6.40 -26.77
CA TRP A 167 -7.43 -5.03 -26.55
C TRP A 167 -7.14 -4.12 -27.75
N LEU A 168 -6.29 -4.55 -28.68
CA LEU A 168 -6.30 -3.97 -30.01
C LEU A 168 -7.46 -4.59 -30.77
N PRO A 169 -8.44 -3.81 -31.25
CA PRO A 169 -9.33 -4.33 -32.28
C PRO A 169 -8.44 -4.79 -33.45
N PRO A 170 -8.43 -6.09 -33.80
CA PRO A 170 -7.71 -6.54 -34.97
C PRO A 170 -8.38 -5.84 -36.15
N ASN A 171 -7.66 -4.93 -36.80
CA ASN A 171 -8.03 -4.31 -38.07
C ASN A 171 -9.08 -3.18 -38.08
N SER A 172 -9.52 -2.61 -36.95
CA SER A 172 -10.39 -1.39 -37.03
C SER A 172 -9.62 -0.09 -37.32
N ILE A 173 -8.30 -0.15 -37.46
CA ILE A 173 -7.43 0.97 -37.86
C ILE A 173 -7.82 1.54 -39.24
N PHE A 174 -8.66 0.85 -40.02
CA PHE A 174 -9.12 1.33 -41.34
C PHE A 174 -10.63 1.62 -41.48
N GLN A 175 -11.47 1.46 -40.45
CA GLN A 175 -12.94 1.62 -40.61
C GLN A 175 -13.64 2.68 -39.76
N GLN A 176 -12.93 3.48 -38.95
CA GLN A 176 -13.52 4.68 -38.31
C GLN A 176 -13.08 5.97 -39.00
N GLN A 177 -13.36 6.10 -40.30
CA GLN A 177 -13.48 7.42 -40.91
C GLN A 177 -14.71 8.11 -40.29
N ASN A 178 -14.51 9.28 -39.68
CA ASN A 178 -15.51 10.28 -39.25
C ASN A 178 -16.07 10.27 -37.81
N LYS A 179 -15.60 9.44 -36.87
CA LYS A 179 -15.85 9.70 -35.43
C LYS A 179 -14.56 9.64 -34.64
N THR A 180 -14.07 10.81 -34.25
CA THR A 180 -12.98 11.01 -33.29
C THR A 180 -13.37 10.44 -31.93
N VAL A 181 -13.22 9.13 -31.78
CA VAL A 181 -13.41 8.48 -30.48
C VAL A 181 -12.24 8.89 -29.59
N LEU A 182 -12.50 9.79 -28.64
CA LEU A 182 -11.54 10.15 -27.60
C LEU A 182 -11.18 8.88 -26.80
N ILE A 183 -9.93 8.42 -26.89
CA ILE A 183 -9.43 7.27 -26.12
C ILE A 183 -8.93 7.78 -24.78
N SER A 184 -9.70 7.59 -23.70
CA SER A 184 -9.23 7.94 -22.36
C SER A 184 -8.26 6.88 -21.82
N CYS A 185 -7.00 7.26 -21.59
CA CYS A 185 -6.00 6.40 -20.96
C CYS A 185 -6.24 6.25 -19.46
N SER A 186 -7.15 5.35 -19.07
CA SER A 186 -7.36 5.01 -17.67
C SER A 186 -7.67 3.53 -17.50
N ILE A 187 -7.25 2.96 -16.37
CA ILE A 187 -7.54 1.56 -15.99
C ILE A 187 -9.05 1.29 -15.92
N LEU A 188 -9.86 2.35 -15.69
CA LEU A 188 -11.31 2.30 -15.50
C LEU A 188 -12.11 2.63 -16.78
N SER A 189 -11.47 2.73 -17.95
CA SER A 189 -12.13 3.01 -19.24
C SER A 189 -12.89 1.78 -19.79
N SER A 190 -13.71 1.13 -18.96
CA SER A 190 -14.34 -0.16 -19.23
C SER A 190 -15.60 -0.10 -20.09
N SER A 191 -16.12 1.10 -20.39
CA SER A 191 -17.41 1.28 -21.07
C SER A 191 -17.46 0.76 -22.52
N LYS A 192 -16.29 0.52 -23.14
CA LYS A 192 -16.17 0.01 -24.52
C LYS A 192 -15.55 -1.38 -24.64
N LEU A 193 -15.31 -2.05 -23.51
CA LEU A 193 -14.75 -3.40 -23.51
C LEU A 193 -15.79 -4.44 -23.96
N SER A 194 -15.34 -5.44 -24.69
CA SER A 194 -16.12 -6.64 -25.01
C SER A 194 -16.54 -7.39 -23.74
N SER A 195 -17.58 -8.22 -23.83
CA SER A 195 -18.07 -9.00 -22.68
C SER A 195 -16.98 -9.89 -22.07
N ASP A 196 -16.13 -10.47 -22.91
CA ASP A 196 -15.03 -11.34 -22.47
C ASP A 196 -13.95 -10.56 -21.71
N GLU A 197 -13.61 -9.36 -22.18
CA GLU A 197 -12.66 -8.47 -21.50
C GLU A 197 -13.19 -7.95 -20.16
N LYS A 198 -14.49 -7.63 -20.12
CA LYS A 198 -15.20 -7.27 -18.89
C LYS A 198 -15.13 -8.39 -17.86
N PHE A 199 -15.46 -9.62 -18.27
CA PHE A 199 -15.37 -10.81 -17.42
C PHE A 199 -13.94 -11.10 -16.98
N TYR A 200 -12.96 -10.93 -17.88
CA TYR A 200 -11.55 -11.09 -17.53
C TYR A 200 -11.10 -10.08 -16.46
N ASN A 201 -11.43 -8.80 -16.63
CA ASN A 201 -11.11 -7.75 -15.66
C ASN A 201 -11.78 -7.98 -14.30
N PHE A 202 -12.98 -8.58 -14.29
CA PHE A 202 -13.63 -9.05 -13.07
C PHE A 202 -12.79 -10.10 -12.35
N ILE A 203 -12.46 -11.20 -13.03
CA ILE A 203 -11.69 -12.31 -12.45
C ILE A 203 -10.34 -11.81 -11.94
N LEU A 204 -9.68 -10.97 -12.75
CA LEU A 204 -8.40 -10.37 -12.40
C LEU A 204 -8.51 -9.50 -11.14
N SER A 205 -9.53 -8.65 -11.02
CA SER A 205 -9.78 -7.82 -9.83
C SER A 205 -10.03 -8.67 -8.57
N ILE A 206 -10.78 -9.77 -8.70
CA ILE A 206 -11.05 -10.69 -7.59
C ILE A 206 -9.75 -11.37 -7.12
N LEU A 207 -8.97 -11.92 -8.05
CA LEU A 207 -7.76 -12.67 -7.73
C LEU A 207 -6.63 -11.79 -7.21
N THR A 208 -6.47 -10.58 -7.76
CA THR A 208 -5.36 -9.68 -7.43
C THR A 208 -5.63 -8.82 -6.20
N ILE A 209 -6.86 -8.37 -5.99
CA ILE A 209 -7.20 -7.44 -4.90
C ILE A 209 -8.01 -8.15 -3.82
N VAL A 210 -9.16 -8.73 -4.16
CA VAL A 210 -10.12 -9.24 -3.16
C VAL A 210 -9.55 -10.41 -2.38
N VAL A 211 -9.02 -11.42 -3.06
CA VAL A 211 -8.48 -12.63 -2.41
C VAL A 211 -7.32 -12.28 -1.45
N PRO A 212 -6.25 -11.56 -1.85
CA PRO A 212 -5.20 -11.16 -0.93
C PRO A 212 -5.70 -10.30 0.24
N SER A 213 -6.68 -9.42 0.01
CA SER A 213 -7.27 -8.59 1.06
C SER A 213 -7.96 -9.42 2.14
N LEU A 214 -8.73 -10.44 1.75
CA LEU A 214 -9.37 -11.36 2.68
C LEU A 214 -8.33 -12.12 3.51
N PHE A 215 -7.22 -12.56 2.90
CA PHE A 215 -6.13 -13.18 3.65
C PHE A 215 -5.45 -12.20 4.63
N ILE A 216 -5.19 -10.96 4.21
CA ILE A 216 -4.61 -9.94 5.08
C ILE A 216 -5.53 -9.69 6.28
N LEU A 217 -6.83 -9.58 6.05
CA LEU A 217 -7.84 -9.37 7.10
C LEU A 217 -7.92 -10.57 8.05
N ASN A 218 -7.95 -11.79 7.51
CA ASN A 218 -7.95 -13.02 8.31
C ASN A 218 -6.69 -13.09 9.22
N ASN A 219 -5.51 -12.85 8.65
CA ASN A 219 -4.26 -12.78 9.42
C ASN A 219 -4.32 -11.74 10.53
N TYR A 220 -4.90 -10.56 10.25
CA TYR A 220 -5.08 -9.52 11.26
C TYR A 220 -5.99 -9.98 12.41
N VAL A 221 -7.12 -10.61 12.11
CA VAL A 221 -8.04 -11.18 13.12
C VAL A 221 -7.32 -12.24 13.97
N LEU A 222 -6.55 -13.14 13.33
CA LEU A 222 -5.78 -14.16 14.05
C LEU A 222 -4.70 -13.54 14.95
N ILE A 223 -4.01 -12.49 14.50
CA ILE A 223 -3.06 -11.72 15.32
C ILE A 223 -3.77 -11.13 16.54
N LEU A 224 -4.94 -10.52 16.37
CA LEU A 224 -5.71 -9.96 17.48
C LEU A 224 -6.14 -11.03 18.49
N LYS A 225 -6.64 -12.18 18.02
CA LYS A 225 -6.98 -13.33 18.88
C LYS A 225 -5.77 -13.83 19.66
N HIS A 226 -4.60 -13.91 19.04
CA HIS A 226 -3.38 -14.30 19.73
C HIS A 226 -2.95 -13.25 20.76
N LEU A 227 -3.01 -11.96 20.43
CA LEU A 227 -2.66 -10.87 21.34
C LEU A 227 -3.58 -10.80 22.55
N SER A 228 -4.88 -11.06 22.39
CA SER A 228 -5.84 -11.09 23.49
C SER A 228 -5.64 -12.32 24.39
N SER A 229 -5.35 -13.50 23.82
CA SER A 229 -4.98 -14.69 24.58
C SER A 229 -3.69 -14.48 25.38
N SER A 230 -2.64 -13.91 24.76
CA SER A 230 -1.39 -13.58 25.45
C SER A 230 -1.59 -12.54 26.54
N ALA A 231 -2.50 -11.57 26.35
CA ALA A 231 -2.84 -10.58 27.34
C ALA A 231 -3.44 -11.19 28.62
N ARG A 232 -4.40 -12.10 28.45
CA ARG A 232 -5.05 -12.80 29.57
C ARG A 232 -4.04 -13.63 30.37
N ARG A 233 -3.15 -14.35 29.68
CA ARG A 233 -2.06 -15.11 30.33
C ARG A 233 -1.16 -14.21 31.17
N VAL A 234 -0.67 -13.09 30.63
CA VAL A 234 0.18 -12.16 31.39
C VAL A 234 -0.56 -11.56 32.59
N SER A 235 -1.87 -11.26 32.45
CA SER A 235 -2.68 -10.75 33.57
C SER A 235 -2.81 -11.78 34.68
N SER A 236 -3.10 -13.04 34.33
CA SER A 236 -3.18 -14.17 35.28
C SER A 236 -1.84 -14.39 36.00
N TYR A 237 -0.72 -14.32 35.29
CA TYR A 237 0.62 -14.41 35.89
C TYR A 237 0.93 -13.25 36.85
N ASN A 238 0.56 -12.01 36.51
CA ASN A 238 0.86 -10.85 37.38
C ASN A 238 0.04 -10.85 38.67
N GLY A 239 -1.21 -11.32 38.65
CA GLY A 239 -2.07 -11.33 39.84
C GLY A 239 -1.68 -12.42 40.83
N GLY A 240 -1.59 -13.68 40.38
CA GLY A 240 -1.38 -14.82 41.27
C GLY A 240 0.09 -15.03 41.67
N HIS A 241 1.01 -15.05 40.70
CA HIS A 241 2.40 -15.42 40.98
C HIS A 241 3.17 -14.32 41.72
N LEU A 242 2.87 -13.04 41.46
CA LEU A 242 3.55 -11.95 42.14
C LEU A 242 3.15 -11.93 43.62
N ALA A 243 1.86 -12.04 43.94
CA ALA A 243 1.35 -12.11 45.30
C ALA A 243 1.97 -13.30 46.07
N VAL A 244 2.03 -14.49 45.45
CA VAL A 244 2.66 -15.68 46.05
C VAL A 244 4.17 -15.50 46.22
N ALA A 245 4.86 -14.87 45.28
CA ALA A 245 6.29 -14.60 45.39
C ALA A 245 6.60 -13.61 46.52
N TYR A 246 5.80 -12.55 46.66
CA TYR A 246 5.90 -11.59 47.76
C TYR A 246 5.60 -12.24 49.11
N ALA A 247 4.54 -13.05 49.21
CA ALA A 247 4.20 -13.78 50.42
C ALA A 247 5.31 -14.76 50.84
N LYS A 248 5.91 -15.49 49.89
CA LYS A 248 7.08 -16.34 50.15
C LYS A 248 8.30 -15.54 50.60
N LEU A 249 8.48 -14.30 50.14
CA LEU A 249 9.61 -13.47 50.57
C LEU A 249 9.43 -12.98 52.01
N ILE A 250 8.19 -12.71 52.44
CA ILE A 250 7.86 -12.36 53.82
C ILE A 250 8.08 -13.56 54.76
N MET A 251 7.76 -14.77 54.31
CA MET A 251 7.85 -15.99 55.14
C MET A 251 9.26 -16.60 55.22
N ASN A 252 10.19 -16.26 54.34
CA ASN A 252 11.48 -16.96 54.26
C ASN A 252 12.65 -16.11 54.81
N GLN A 253 13.30 -16.61 55.87
CA GLN A 253 14.38 -15.93 56.59
C GLN A 253 15.68 -15.77 55.77
N ASN A 254 15.84 -16.54 54.68
CA ASN A 254 16.95 -16.42 53.74
C ASN A 254 16.69 -15.32 52.69
N ARG A 255 16.86 -14.06 53.11
CA ARG A 255 16.59 -12.84 52.30
C ARG A 255 17.31 -12.77 50.95
N ARG A 256 18.52 -13.32 50.81
CA ARG A 256 19.33 -13.12 49.58
C ARG A 256 18.84 -13.94 48.38
N THR A 257 18.44 -15.21 48.58
CA THR A 257 17.98 -16.06 47.48
C THR A 257 16.59 -15.66 46.99
N SER A 258 15.73 -15.18 47.89
CA SER A 258 14.40 -14.69 47.56
C SER A 258 14.44 -13.38 46.76
N ILE A 259 15.37 -12.45 47.05
CA ILE A 259 15.56 -11.21 46.28
C ILE A 259 15.93 -11.52 44.82
N ASN A 260 16.94 -12.38 44.57
CA ASN A 260 17.36 -12.75 43.22
C ASN A 260 16.24 -13.43 42.42
N ALA A 261 15.40 -14.23 43.08
CA ALA A 261 14.25 -14.86 42.46
C ALA A 261 13.18 -13.83 42.04
N ILE A 262 12.92 -12.83 42.89
CA ILE A 262 12.01 -11.72 42.56
C ILE A 262 12.56 -10.87 41.42
N GLU A 263 13.83 -10.49 41.44
CA GLU A 263 14.44 -9.71 40.36
C GLU A 263 14.33 -10.44 39.01
N LYS A 264 14.61 -11.75 39.00
CA LYS A 264 14.47 -12.58 37.79
C LYS A 264 13.02 -12.65 37.31
N GLN A 265 12.05 -12.70 38.21
CA GLN A 265 10.62 -12.65 37.86
C GLN A 265 10.21 -11.27 37.34
N MET A 266 10.63 -10.18 37.98
CA MET A 266 10.37 -8.81 37.53
C MET A 266 10.95 -8.57 36.13
N LEU A 267 12.19 -9.02 35.88
CA LEU A 267 12.82 -8.93 34.56
C LEU A 267 12.06 -9.73 33.49
N ARG A 268 11.52 -10.91 33.84
CA ARG A 268 10.62 -11.69 32.96
C ARG A 268 9.32 -10.93 32.66
N ILE A 269 8.68 -10.33 33.67
CA ILE A 269 7.45 -9.55 33.47
C ILE A 269 7.73 -8.32 32.60
N TYR A 270 8.81 -7.60 32.86
CA TYR A 270 9.23 -6.43 32.09
C TYR A 270 9.50 -6.79 30.63
N THR A 271 10.26 -7.86 30.38
CA THR A 271 10.53 -8.34 29.02
C THR A 271 9.27 -8.80 28.29
N LEU A 272 8.32 -9.44 28.98
CA LEU A 272 7.00 -9.81 28.42
C LEU A 272 6.16 -8.57 28.08
N LYS A 273 6.09 -7.57 28.98
CA LYS A 273 5.38 -6.29 28.72
C LYS A 273 5.99 -5.58 27.51
N ARG A 274 7.32 -5.52 27.42
CA ARG A 274 8.04 -4.91 26.28
C ARG A 274 7.75 -5.65 24.97
N ARG A 275 7.79 -6.98 24.97
CA ARG A 275 7.45 -7.81 23.79
C ARG A 275 6.01 -7.60 23.34
N ARG A 276 5.05 -7.56 24.29
CA ARG A 276 3.64 -7.30 23.97
C ARG A 276 3.42 -5.92 23.35
N SER A 277 4.10 -4.90 23.86
CA SER A 277 4.09 -3.55 23.27
C SER A 277 4.60 -3.58 21.82
N GLN A 278 5.70 -4.31 21.56
CA GLN A 278 6.21 -4.50 20.20
C GLN A 278 5.22 -5.25 19.31
N GLN A 279 4.65 -6.37 19.76
CA GLN A 279 3.68 -7.13 18.96
C GLN A 279 2.41 -6.31 18.65
N ARG A 280 1.95 -5.46 19.57
CA ARG A 280 0.85 -4.52 19.31
C ARG A 280 1.21 -3.52 18.21
N GLN A 281 2.41 -2.95 18.24
CA GLN A 281 2.87 -2.08 17.16
C GLN A 281 2.90 -2.80 15.81
N LEU A 282 3.34 -4.06 15.78
CA LEU A 282 3.32 -4.88 14.56
C LEU A 282 1.89 -5.14 14.05
N ALA A 283 0.95 -5.42 14.95
CA ALA A 283 -0.46 -5.60 14.60
C ALA A 283 -1.09 -4.32 14.06
N THR A 284 -0.77 -3.16 14.64
CA THR A 284 -1.20 -1.85 14.13
C THR A 284 -0.64 -1.59 12.73
N THR A 285 0.60 -2.01 12.44
CA THR A 285 1.13 -1.94 11.07
C THR A 285 0.29 -2.75 10.09
N VAL A 286 -0.07 -4.00 10.43
CA VAL A 286 -0.93 -4.82 9.56
C VAL A 286 -2.31 -4.18 9.36
N MET A 287 -2.91 -3.63 10.42
CA MET A 287 -4.18 -2.91 10.36
C MET A 287 -4.13 -1.69 9.43
N ILE A 288 -3.06 -0.91 9.50
CA ILE A 288 -2.87 0.25 8.62
C ILE A 288 -2.80 -0.22 7.17
N LEU A 289 -2.00 -1.25 6.89
CA LEU A 289 -1.83 -1.78 5.53
C LEU A 289 -3.13 -2.37 4.95
N SER A 290 -3.92 -3.05 5.78
CA SER A 290 -5.21 -3.61 5.36
C SER A 290 -6.23 -2.50 5.10
N SER A 291 -6.28 -1.50 6.00
CA SER A 291 -7.23 -0.38 5.87
C SER A 291 -6.90 0.47 4.66
N THR A 292 -5.62 0.78 4.43
CA THR A 292 -5.21 1.58 3.28
C THR A 292 -5.49 0.86 1.97
N LEU A 293 -5.28 -0.47 1.91
CA LEU A 293 -5.61 -1.26 0.72
C LEU A 293 -7.11 -1.24 0.42
N ILE A 294 -7.95 -1.46 1.45
CA ILE A 294 -9.41 -1.46 1.28
C ILE A 294 -9.87 -0.08 0.78
N ILE A 295 -9.46 1.00 1.44
CA ILE A 295 -9.93 2.35 1.09
C ILE A 295 -9.42 2.77 -0.30
N SER A 296 -8.20 2.40 -0.70
CA SER A 296 -7.63 2.80 -2.00
C SER A 296 -8.19 2.01 -3.18
N TYR A 297 -8.31 0.68 -3.04
CA TYR A 297 -8.55 -0.18 -4.19
C TYR A 297 -9.97 -0.74 -4.28
N TYR A 298 -10.71 -0.87 -3.17
CA TYR A 298 -12.08 -1.41 -3.26
C TYR A 298 -13.03 -0.52 -4.06
N PRO A 299 -12.98 0.82 -3.98
CA PRO A 299 -13.82 1.65 -4.84
C PRO A 299 -13.60 1.36 -6.34
N ILE A 300 -12.35 1.12 -6.76
CA ILE A 300 -12.01 0.73 -8.13
C ILE A 300 -12.61 -0.63 -8.48
N VAL A 301 -12.47 -1.62 -7.59
CA VAL A 301 -13.05 -2.97 -7.78
C VAL A 301 -14.57 -2.90 -7.89
N ILE A 302 -15.23 -2.12 -7.04
CA ILE A 302 -16.70 -1.95 -7.05
C ILE A 302 -17.13 -1.33 -8.37
N ILE A 303 -16.43 -0.31 -8.88
CA ILE A 303 -16.72 0.27 -10.19
C ILE A 303 -16.55 -0.77 -11.31
N ASN A 304 -15.48 -1.55 -11.29
CA ASN A 304 -15.25 -2.60 -12.29
C ASN A 304 -16.35 -3.66 -12.27
N ILE A 305 -16.76 -4.11 -11.08
CA ILE A 305 -17.87 -5.04 -10.90
C ILE A 305 -19.17 -4.41 -11.43
N ALA A 306 -19.50 -3.19 -11.02
CA ALA A 306 -20.71 -2.50 -11.46
C ALA A 306 -20.73 -2.31 -12.99
N ALA A 307 -19.60 -1.95 -13.60
CA ALA A 307 -19.48 -1.78 -15.06
C ALA A 307 -19.64 -3.09 -15.86
N ASN A 308 -19.47 -4.24 -15.20
CA ASN A 308 -19.70 -5.56 -15.82
C ASN A 308 -21.16 -5.99 -15.77
N PHE A 309 -21.90 -5.58 -14.73
CA PHE A 309 -23.30 -5.96 -14.54
C PHE A 309 -24.30 -4.88 -14.98
N THR A 310 -23.84 -3.64 -15.23
CA THR A 310 -24.71 -2.54 -15.63
C THR A 310 -24.30 -1.99 -16.99
N THR A 311 -25.29 -1.56 -17.77
CA THR A 311 -25.09 -0.81 -19.01
C THR A 311 -24.82 0.68 -18.75
N VAL A 312 -24.94 1.12 -17.49
CA VAL A 312 -24.77 2.51 -17.09
C VAL A 312 -23.30 2.85 -17.13
N SER A 313 -22.94 3.79 -18.01
CA SER A 313 -21.60 4.35 -18.04
C SER A 313 -21.35 5.17 -16.76
N VAL A 314 -20.25 4.87 -16.07
CA VAL A 314 -19.82 5.63 -14.90
C VAL A 314 -19.23 6.96 -15.35
N SER A 315 -19.62 8.05 -14.69
CA SER A 315 -19.11 9.39 -14.99
C SER A 315 -17.58 9.43 -14.87
N SER A 316 -16.92 10.02 -15.87
CA SER A 316 -15.45 10.18 -15.89
C SER A 316 -14.93 10.96 -14.69
N LEU A 317 -15.71 11.94 -14.19
CA LEU A 317 -15.39 12.70 -12.99
C LEU A 317 -15.32 11.79 -11.76
N TYR A 318 -16.27 10.86 -11.62
CA TYR A 318 -16.29 9.92 -10.49
C TYR A 318 -15.09 8.97 -10.54
N VAL A 319 -14.75 8.47 -11.73
CA VAL A 319 -13.55 7.66 -11.95
C VAL A 319 -12.28 8.42 -11.55
N GLN A 320 -12.14 9.68 -11.95
CA GLN A 320 -10.99 10.52 -11.59
C GLN A 320 -10.89 10.74 -10.08
N VAL A 321 -12.01 11.05 -9.41
CA VAL A 321 -12.04 11.22 -7.95
C VAL A 321 -11.60 9.95 -7.23
N VAL A 322 -12.09 8.79 -7.65
CA VAL A 322 -11.72 7.50 -7.06
C VAL A 322 -10.24 7.19 -7.27
N LEU A 323 -9.68 7.49 -8.44
CA LEU A 323 -8.25 7.33 -8.72
C LEU A 323 -7.40 8.28 -7.85
N SER A 324 -7.78 9.55 -7.74
CA SER A 324 -7.10 10.52 -6.86
C SER A 324 -7.09 10.07 -5.40
N ILE A 325 -8.22 9.54 -4.89
CA ILE A 325 -8.28 8.97 -3.54
C ILE A 325 -7.28 7.81 -3.38
N SER A 326 -7.19 6.92 -4.37
CA SER A 326 -6.22 5.82 -4.36
C SER A 326 -4.77 6.32 -4.31
N TYR A 327 -4.45 7.36 -5.10
CA TYR A 327 -3.13 8.00 -5.10
C TYR A 327 -2.81 8.67 -3.77
N LEU A 328 -3.74 9.44 -3.19
CA LEU A 328 -3.57 10.06 -1.88
C LEU A 328 -3.32 9.04 -0.77
N ILE A 329 -4.03 7.92 -0.77
CA ILE A 329 -3.85 6.87 0.24
C ILE A 329 -2.49 6.20 0.11
N SER A 330 -1.96 6.07 -1.11
CA SER A 330 -0.61 5.57 -1.38
C SER A 330 0.47 6.48 -0.75
N ILE A 331 0.20 7.78 -0.59
CA ILE A 331 1.07 8.75 0.11
C ILE A 331 0.90 8.64 1.64
N VAL A 332 -0.36 8.52 2.11
CA VAL A 332 -0.68 8.50 3.54
C VAL A 332 -0.19 7.21 4.22
N ALA A 333 -0.18 6.07 3.52
CA ALA A 333 0.20 4.79 4.11
C ALA A 333 1.64 4.79 4.70
N PRO A 334 2.69 5.19 3.97
CA PRO A 334 4.04 5.36 4.51
C PRO A 334 4.11 6.37 5.68
N MET A 335 3.36 7.47 5.63
CA MET A 335 3.29 8.45 6.73
C MET A 335 2.75 7.83 8.02
N LEU A 336 1.65 7.07 7.94
CA LEU A 336 1.07 6.41 9.10
C LEU A 336 2.04 5.41 9.72
N LEU A 337 2.83 4.71 8.89
CA LEU A 337 3.90 3.83 9.35
C LEU A 337 5.04 4.61 10.04
N LEU A 338 5.41 5.78 9.51
CA LEU A 338 6.40 6.66 10.11
C LEU A 338 5.94 7.18 11.48
N VAL A 339 4.73 7.74 11.55
CA VAL A 339 4.16 8.35 12.76
C VAL A 339 3.96 7.32 13.87
N ARG A 340 3.63 6.06 13.55
CA ARG A 340 3.41 5.04 14.58
C ARG A 340 4.69 4.40 15.09
N ASN A 341 5.79 4.45 14.32
CA ASN A 341 7.04 3.83 14.71
C ASN A 341 7.91 4.82 15.51
N ARG A 342 7.80 4.78 16.85
CA ARG A 342 8.57 5.65 17.76
C ARG A 342 10.07 5.65 17.50
N LYS A 343 10.65 4.51 17.13
CA LYS A 343 12.07 4.44 16.78
C LYS A 343 12.35 5.29 15.54
N LEU A 344 11.52 5.15 14.52
CA LEU A 344 11.59 5.97 13.31
C LEU A 344 11.46 7.46 13.63
N GLN A 345 10.47 7.83 14.46
CA GLN A 345 10.29 9.22 14.91
C GLN A 345 11.53 9.77 15.62
N SER A 346 12.13 9.01 16.55
CA SER A 346 13.35 9.46 17.24
C SER A 346 14.51 9.67 16.27
N TYR A 347 14.62 8.85 15.21
CA TYR A 347 15.64 9.04 14.20
C TYR A 347 15.38 10.23 13.30
N VAL A 348 14.13 10.43 12.84
CA VAL A 348 13.76 11.60 12.03
C VAL A 348 14.05 12.88 12.82
N LYS A 349 13.67 12.93 14.10
CA LYS A 349 14.01 14.05 15.00
C LYS A 349 15.52 14.24 15.14
N SER A 350 16.28 13.17 15.30
CA SER A 350 17.74 13.23 15.37
C SER A 350 18.36 13.75 14.07
N TRP A 351 17.84 13.36 12.91
CA TRP A 351 18.33 13.77 11.59
C TRP A 351 18.10 15.26 11.35
N PHE A 352 16.90 15.76 11.66
CA PHE A 352 16.62 17.19 11.61
C PHE A 352 17.52 17.96 12.57
N LYS A 353 17.77 17.44 13.78
CA LYS A 353 18.66 18.09 14.76
C LYS A 353 20.13 18.13 14.30
N THR A 354 20.63 17.09 13.63
CA THR A 354 22.02 17.05 13.15
C THR A 354 22.24 17.91 11.92
N ASN A 355 21.24 18.05 11.05
CA ASN A 355 21.36 18.85 9.82
C ASN A 355 20.87 20.29 9.98
N SER A 356 20.18 20.63 11.06
CA SER A 356 19.79 22.01 11.39
C SER A 356 20.92 22.82 12.01
N VAL A 357 22.08 22.20 12.29
CA VAL A 357 23.30 22.94 12.65
C VAL A 357 23.87 23.50 11.35
N SER A 358 23.66 24.79 11.13
CA SER A 358 23.96 25.47 9.88
C SER A 358 25.45 25.45 9.53
N PRO A 359 25.82 25.38 8.25
CA PRO A 359 27.19 25.49 7.76
C PRO A 359 27.72 26.94 7.76
N ILE A 360 27.35 27.76 8.75
CA ILE A 360 27.75 29.19 8.79
C ILE A 360 29.14 29.40 9.42
N ASP A 361 29.74 28.37 10.01
CA ASP A 361 31.09 28.45 10.61
C ASP A 361 32.11 27.49 9.94
N GLN A 362 32.10 27.36 8.61
CA GLN A 362 33.19 26.72 7.85
C GLN A 362 33.66 27.56 6.67
#